data_AF-A0A101DAK2-F1
#
_entry.id   AF-A0A101DAK2-F1
#
_cell.length_a   1.000
_cell.length_b   1.000
_cell.length_c   1.000
_cell.angle_alpha   90.00
_cell.angle_beta   90.00
_cell.angle_gamma   90.00
#
_symmetry.space_group_name_H-M   'P 1'
#
loop_
_entity.id
_entity.type
_entity.pdbx_description
1 polymer ?
#
loop_
_entity_poly.entity_id
_entity_poly.type
_entity_poly.pdbx_seq_one_letter_code
_entity_poly.pdbx_strand_id
1 'polypeptide(L)'
;MTDQTTLLPVRRALISVSDKTGVLDFARELAALGVEILSTGGTYKLLKDNGVAAVEVADYTGFPEMMDGRVKTLHPKIHGGILGRRAIDGAVMEQHGIKPIDLVAVNLYPFEATVAKPDCSLPDAIENIDIGGPTMVRSAAKNHKDVAIVVNTGDYAGIVASLKAGGLSYAQRFDLALKAFEHTAAYDGMIANYLGTIDQAADTLSTEGRGAFPRTFNSQFIKAQEMRYGENPHQSAAFYVEAKKGEASVSTAVQLQGKELSFNNVADTDAALECVKSFVKPACVIVKHANPCGVAV
;
A
#
# COMPACT_ATOMS: atom_id res chain seq x y z
N MET A 1 14.81 -13.10 -21.34
CA MET A 1 13.39 -12.67 -21.40
C MET A 1 12.61 -13.53 -20.44
N THR A 2 11.76 -12.95 -19.58
CA THR A 2 10.91 -13.70 -18.65
C THR A 2 9.55 -13.90 -19.28
N ASP A 3 9.07 -15.14 -19.37
CA ASP A 3 7.72 -15.44 -19.83
C ASP A 3 6.70 -14.84 -18.85
N GLN A 4 5.91 -13.89 -19.33
CA GLN A 4 4.92 -13.19 -18.51
C GLN A 4 3.66 -14.02 -18.25
N THR A 5 3.46 -15.10 -19.00
CA THR A 5 2.21 -15.87 -19.02
C THR A 5 2.20 -17.07 -18.08
N THR A 6 3.36 -17.45 -17.52
CA THR A 6 3.47 -18.61 -16.64
C THR A 6 2.55 -18.49 -15.42
N LEU A 7 1.54 -19.35 -15.38
CA LEU A 7 0.59 -19.46 -14.28
C LEU A 7 1.20 -20.31 -13.16
N LEU A 8 1.16 -19.80 -11.93
CA LEU A 8 1.50 -20.56 -10.72
C LEU A 8 0.28 -20.68 -9.82
N PRO A 9 -0.04 -21.91 -9.35
CA PRO A 9 -1.08 -22.12 -8.36
C PRO A 9 -0.62 -21.61 -6.99
N VAL A 10 -1.58 -21.30 -6.13
CA VAL A 10 -1.33 -21.04 -4.71
C VAL A 10 -1.72 -22.30 -3.94
N ARG A 11 -0.80 -22.87 -3.17
CA ARG A 11 -1.02 -24.03 -2.29
C ARG A 11 -1.03 -23.60 -0.83
N ARG A 12 -0.28 -22.56 -0.50
CA ARG A 12 -0.21 -21.98 0.84
C ARG A 12 -0.22 -20.46 0.83
N ALA A 13 -1.08 -19.87 1.65
CA ALA A 13 -1.18 -18.43 1.85
C ALA A 13 -0.85 -18.04 3.29
N LEU A 14 -0.09 -16.97 3.49
CA LEU A 14 0.10 -16.32 4.78
C LEU A 14 -0.74 -15.04 4.83
N ILE A 15 -1.72 -14.98 5.73
CA ILE A 15 -2.64 -13.84 5.86
C ILE A 15 -2.44 -13.17 7.23
N SER A 16 -1.94 -11.94 7.21
CA SER A 16 -1.72 -11.11 8.41
C SER A 16 -2.06 -9.65 8.10
N VAL A 17 -3.32 -9.29 8.29
CA VAL A 17 -3.84 -7.96 7.98
C VAL A 17 -4.24 -7.20 9.25
N SER A 18 -4.11 -5.89 9.24
CA SER A 18 -4.67 -4.96 10.23
C SER A 18 -6.11 -4.56 9.86
N ASP A 19 -6.31 -4.10 8.63
CA ASP A 19 -7.64 -3.87 8.06
C ASP A 19 -8.26 -5.22 7.66
N LYS A 20 -9.40 -5.55 8.28
CA LYS A 20 -10.12 -6.82 8.07
C LYS A 20 -11.12 -6.76 6.91
N THR A 21 -11.22 -5.64 6.20
CA THR A 21 -12.17 -5.47 5.10
C THR A 21 -11.98 -6.57 4.05
N GLY A 22 -13.03 -7.35 3.79
CA GLY A 22 -13.04 -8.42 2.78
C GLY A 22 -12.16 -9.65 3.05
N VAL A 23 -11.35 -9.66 4.13
CA VAL A 23 -10.38 -10.75 4.35
C VAL A 23 -11.04 -12.10 4.62
N LEU A 24 -12.22 -12.09 5.25
CA LEU A 24 -12.94 -13.32 5.56
C LEU A 24 -13.43 -14.02 4.29
N ASP A 25 -14.02 -13.27 3.36
CA ASP A 25 -14.51 -13.83 2.10
C ASP A 25 -13.34 -14.25 1.21
N PHE A 26 -12.26 -13.47 1.20
CA PHE A 26 -11.01 -13.86 0.53
C PHE A 26 -10.45 -15.18 1.07
N ALA A 27 -10.39 -15.34 2.39
CA ALA A 27 -9.89 -16.56 3.03
C ALA A 27 -10.80 -17.77 2.76
N ARG A 28 -12.13 -17.58 2.71
CA ARG A 28 -13.08 -18.64 2.34
C ARG A 28 -12.86 -19.13 0.90
N GLU A 29 -12.65 -18.21 -0.03
CA GLU A 29 -12.36 -18.54 -1.43
C GLU A 29 -11.03 -19.29 -1.56
N LEU A 30 -9.98 -18.86 -0.84
CA LEU A 30 -8.72 -19.60 -0.80
C LEU A 30 -8.89 -21.02 -0.22
N ALA A 31 -9.60 -21.16 0.90
CA ALA A 31 -9.86 -22.46 1.51
C ALA A 31 -10.67 -23.38 0.58
N ALA A 32 -11.67 -22.84 -0.13
CA ALA A 32 -12.47 -23.59 -1.11
C ALA A 32 -11.63 -24.09 -2.30
N LEU A 33 -10.54 -23.38 -2.64
CA LEU A 33 -9.54 -23.79 -3.63
C LEU A 33 -8.50 -24.77 -3.08
N GLY A 34 -8.61 -25.20 -1.81
CA GLY A 34 -7.68 -26.13 -1.16
C GLY A 34 -6.38 -25.47 -0.70
N VAL A 35 -6.34 -24.15 -0.58
CA VAL A 35 -5.16 -23.42 -0.07
C VAL A 35 -5.05 -23.58 1.44
N GLU A 36 -3.88 -23.99 1.91
CA GLU A 36 -3.56 -23.97 3.33
C GLU A 36 -3.29 -22.53 3.80
N ILE A 37 -4.02 -22.07 4.81
CA ILE A 37 -3.88 -20.71 5.33
C ILE A 37 -3.04 -20.73 6.61
N LEU A 38 -1.94 -19.96 6.60
CA LEU A 38 -1.23 -19.55 7.79
C LEU A 38 -1.76 -18.17 8.23
N SER A 39 -1.99 -17.96 9.51
CA SER A 39 -2.39 -16.65 10.04
C SER A 39 -1.91 -16.43 11.47
N THR A 40 -2.03 -15.21 11.97
CA THR A 40 -1.56 -14.83 13.32
C THR A 40 -2.47 -13.77 13.96
N GLY A 41 -2.47 -13.73 15.29
CA GLY A 41 -3.14 -12.72 16.10
C GLY A 41 -4.62 -12.56 15.77
N GLY A 42 -5.09 -11.32 15.71
CA GLY A 42 -6.50 -11.01 15.44
C GLY A 42 -7.02 -11.51 14.08
N THR A 43 -6.15 -11.73 13.09
CA THR A 43 -6.55 -12.32 11.80
C THR A 43 -6.86 -13.81 11.98
N TYR A 44 -5.97 -14.55 12.65
CA TYR A 44 -6.19 -15.97 12.93
C TYR A 44 -7.49 -16.18 13.72
N LYS A 45 -7.70 -15.39 14.78
CA LYS A 45 -8.92 -15.43 15.59
C LYS A 45 -10.17 -15.21 14.75
N LEU A 46 -10.19 -14.16 13.92
CA LEU A 46 -11.31 -13.86 13.03
C LEU A 46 -11.66 -15.03 12.11
N LEU A 47 -10.64 -15.65 11.50
CA LEU A 47 -10.84 -16.79 10.59
C LEU A 47 -11.40 -18.01 11.35
N LYS A 48 -10.81 -18.34 12.50
CA LYS A 48 -11.22 -19.47 13.34
C LYS A 48 -12.65 -19.32 13.86
N ASP A 49 -12.99 -18.14 14.37
CA ASP A 49 -14.32 -17.82 14.90
C ASP A 49 -15.42 -17.91 13.81
N ASN A 50 -15.04 -17.82 12.54
CA ASN A 50 -15.93 -17.92 11.39
C ASN A 50 -15.80 -19.25 10.62
N GLY A 51 -15.18 -20.27 11.23
CA GLY A 51 -15.10 -21.62 10.67
C GLY A 51 -14.15 -21.77 9.47
N VAL A 52 -13.26 -20.81 9.23
CA VAL A 52 -12.23 -20.92 8.20
C VAL A 52 -11.00 -21.61 8.80
N ALA A 53 -10.62 -22.75 8.25
CA ALA A 53 -9.44 -23.48 8.68
C ALA A 53 -8.17 -22.64 8.43
N ALA A 54 -7.43 -22.37 9.50
CA ALA A 54 -6.13 -21.70 9.45
C ALA A 54 -5.19 -22.35 10.46
N VAL A 55 -3.90 -22.35 10.16
CA VAL A 55 -2.82 -22.74 11.07
C VAL A 55 -2.24 -21.49 11.68
N GLU A 56 -2.08 -21.48 13.01
CA GLU A 56 -1.46 -20.36 13.69
C GLU A 56 0.04 -20.31 13.38
N VAL A 57 0.58 -19.12 13.13
CA VAL A 57 2.01 -18.95 12.85
C VAL A 57 2.87 -19.51 13.98
N ALA A 58 2.46 -19.34 15.24
CA ALA A 58 3.18 -19.87 16.40
C ALA A 58 3.28 -21.41 16.37
N ASP A 59 2.19 -22.09 16.01
CA ASP A 59 2.16 -23.55 15.85
C ASP A 59 3.08 -24.00 14.70
N TYR A 60 3.05 -23.27 13.57
CA TYR A 60 3.89 -23.58 12.41
C TYR A 60 5.39 -23.36 12.69
N THR A 61 5.74 -22.26 13.35
CA THR A 61 7.12 -21.93 13.66
C THR A 61 7.65 -22.80 14.80
N GLY A 62 6.80 -23.15 15.77
CA GLY A 62 7.17 -23.71 17.06
C GLY A 62 7.66 -22.63 18.03
N PHE A 63 7.34 -21.36 17.76
CA PHE A 63 7.84 -20.22 18.51
C PHE A 63 6.70 -19.26 18.86
N PRO A 64 6.46 -18.96 20.15
CA PRO A 64 5.33 -18.13 20.57
C PRO A 64 5.52 -16.67 20.16
N GLU A 65 4.42 -15.91 20.19
CA GLU A 65 4.47 -14.46 20.08
C GLU A 65 5.22 -13.86 21.29
N MET A 66 6.16 -12.94 21.04
CA MET A 66 6.98 -12.30 22.07
C MET A 66 6.96 -10.77 21.97
N MET A 67 7.31 -10.12 23.09
CA MET A 67 7.46 -8.66 23.20
C MET A 67 6.19 -7.92 22.75
N ASP A 68 5.04 -8.33 23.31
CA ASP A 68 3.72 -7.77 23.02
C ASP A 68 3.38 -7.74 21.51
N GLY A 69 3.79 -8.79 20.79
CA GLY A 69 3.50 -8.95 19.37
C GLY A 69 4.46 -8.27 18.40
N ARG A 70 5.52 -7.62 18.91
CA ARG A 70 6.61 -7.08 18.09
C ARG A 70 7.37 -8.16 17.33
N VAL A 71 7.48 -9.38 17.89
CA VAL A 71 8.18 -10.51 17.26
C VAL A 71 7.24 -11.70 17.15
N LYS A 72 6.55 -11.79 16.01
CA LYS A 72 5.64 -12.91 15.66
C LYS A 72 5.95 -13.59 14.34
N THR A 73 6.32 -12.82 13.30
CA THR A 73 6.55 -13.34 11.94
C THR A 73 8.01 -13.28 11.48
N LEU A 74 8.89 -12.65 12.27
CA LEU A 74 10.34 -12.54 12.01
C LEU A 74 11.05 -13.87 12.30
N HIS A 75 10.69 -14.91 11.56
CA HIS A 75 11.16 -16.28 11.77
C HIS A 75 11.66 -16.93 10.47
N PRO A 76 12.77 -17.70 10.49
CA PRO A 76 13.31 -18.36 9.28
C PRO A 76 12.33 -19.28 8.57
N LYS A 77 11.43 -19.98 9.27
CA LYS A 77 10.38 -20.79 8.61
C LYS A 77 9.36 -19.97 7.81
N ILE A 78 9.14 -18.70 8.19
CA ILE A 78 8.25 -17.78 7.46
C ILE A 78 9.03 -17.18 6.28
N HIS A 79 10.14 -16.49 6.57
CA HIS A 79 10.90 -15.82 5.52
C HIS A 79 11.59 -16.78 4.56
N GLY A 80 12.02 -17.96 5.01
CA GLY A 80 12.52 -19.03 4.14
C GLY A 80 11.42 -19.62 3.25
N GLY A 81 10.18 -19.71 3.74
CA GLY A 81 9.04 -20.12 2.92
C GLY A 81 8.69 -19.10 1.84
N ILE A 82 8.90 -17.81 2.12
CA ILE A 82 8.66 -16.70 1.19
C ILE A 82 9.82 -16.48 0.21
N LEU A 83 11.07 -16.45 0.70
CA LEU A 83 12.27 -16.08 -0.07
C LEU A 83 12.95 -17.26 -0.75
N GLY A 84 12.63 -18.50 -0.36
CA GLY A 84 13.23 -19.69 -0.94
C GLY A 84 13.00 -19.74 -2.45
N ARG A 85 14.09 -19.76 -3.22
CA ARG A 85 14.04 -19.91 -4.68
C ARG A 85 13.86 -21.40 -4.95
N ARG A 86 12.65 -21.81 -5.30
CA ARG A 86 12.25 -23.23 -5.27
C ARG A 86 13.16 -24.15 -6.08
N ALA A 87 13.66 -23.67 -7.21
CA ALA A 87 14.55 -24.41 -8.10
C ALA A 87 16.00 -24.53 -7.59
N ILE A 88 16.42 -23.71 -6.63
CA ILE A 88 17.82 -23.62 -6.15
C ILE A 88 17.90 -24.06 -4.68
N ASP A 89 16.98 -23.57 -3.86
CA ASP A 89 17.03 -23.69 -2.40
C ASP A 89 16.12 -24.83 -1.89
N GLY A 90 15.48 -25.61 -2.77
CA GLY A 90 14.51 -26.65 -2.39
C GLY A 90 15.07 -27.69 -1.41
N ALA A 91 16.29 -28.17 -1.62
CA ALA A 91 16.92 -29.16 -0.74
C ALA A 91 17.18 -28.62 0.68
N VAL A 92 17.65 -27.36 0.80
CA VAL A 92 17.89 -26.75 2.12
C VAL A 92 16.56 -26.40 2.81
N MET A 93 15.54 -25.99 2.05
CA MET A 93 14.20 -25.79 2.59
C MET A 93 13.64 -27.08 3.19
N GLU A 94 13.73 -28.20 2.46
CA GLU A 94 13.28 -29.51 2.92
C GLU A 94 14.05 -29.99 4.16
N GLN A 95 15.38 -29.89 4.15
CA GLN A 95 16.25 -30.24 5.27
C GLN A 95 15.84 -29.54 6.58
N HIS A 96 15.39 -28.30 6.49
CA HIS A 96 14.97 -27.51 7.65
C HIS A 96 13.45 -27.49 7.88
N GLY A 97 12.68 -28.31 7.16
CA GLY A 97 11.21 -28.37 7.28
C GLY A 97 10.51 -27.06 6.90
N ILE A 98 11.12 -26.27 6.02
CA ILE A 98 10.59 -25.00 5.52
C ILE A 98 9.74 -25.29 4.29
N LYS A 99 8.44 -25.13 4.44
CA LYS A 99 7.49 -25.33 3.33
C LYS A 99 7.28 -24.01 2.58
N PRO A 100 7.19 -24.01 1.23
CA PRO A 100 6.96 -22.81 0.44
C PRO A 100 5.67 -22.09 0.81
N ILE A 101 5.69 -20.76 0.72
CA ILE A 101 4.51 -19.89 0.81
C ILE A 101 4.33 -19.27 -0.58
N ASP A 102 3.16 -19.45 -1.19
CA ASP A 102 2.87 -18.99 -2.56
C ASP A 102 2.18 -17.62 -2.58
N LEU A 103 1.47 -17.27 -1.51
CA LEU A 103 0.75 -16.00 -1.39
C LEU A 103 0.96 -15.41 0.00
N VAL A 104 1.19 -14.10 0.06
CA VAL A 104 1.26 -13.33 1.29
C VAL A 104 0.23 -12.21 1.17
N ALA A 105 -0.73 -12.14 2.09
CA ALA A 105 -1.71 -11.06 2.18
C ALA A 105 -1.49 -10.30 3.49
N VAL A 106 -0.97 -9.08 3.38
CA VAL A 106 -0.54 -8.25 4.51
C VAL A 106 -0.87 -6.81 4.22
N ASN A 107 -1.60 -6.14 5.13
CA ASN A 107 -1.68 -4.69 5.15
C ASN A 107 -1.15 -4.18 6.50
N LEU A 108 -0.49 -3.03 6.45
CA LEU A 108 0.32 -2.50 7.54
C LEU A 108 -0.54 -1.87 8.64
N TYR A 109 0.05 -1.64 9.80
CA TYR A 109 -0.62 -0.90 10.88
C TYR A 109 -1.00 0.49 10.38
N PRO A 110 -2.16 1.05 10.80
CA PRO A 110 -2.66 2.32 10.28
C PRO A 110 -1.93 3.50 10.94
N PHE A 111 -0.59 3.56 10.78
CA PHE A 111 0.29 4.56 11.40
C PHE A 111 -0.23 5.98 11.19
N GLU A 112 -0.63 6.30 9.96
CA GLU A 112 -1.19 7.61 9.60
C GLU A 112 -2.45 7.96 10.42
N ALA A 113 -3.35 7.00 10.63
CA ALA A 113 -4.54 7.20 11.44
C ALA A 113 -4.20 7.35 12.93
N THR A 114 -3.17 6.65 13.40
CA THR A 114 -2.67 6.79 14.78
C THR A 114 -2.11 8.19 15.02
N VAL A 115 -1.22 8.68 14.14
CA VAL A 115 -0.57 9.97 14.31
C VAL A 115 -1.46 11.18 14.01
N ALA A 116 -2.60 10.96 13.36
CA ALA A 116 -3.63 11.97 13.15
C ALA A 116 -4.45 12.25 14.42
N LYS A 117 -4.37 11.40 15.45
CA LYS A 117 -5.07 11.64 16.73
C LYS A 117 -4.43 12.81 17.48
N PRO A 118 -5.23 13.79 17.95
CA PRO A 118 -4.68 14.98 18.64
C PRO A 118 -3.86 14.67 19.90
N ASP A 119 -4.16 13.56 20.56
CA ASP A 119 -3.55 13.09 21.82
C ASP A 119 -2.46 12.03 21.60
N CYS A 120 -2.05 11.77 20.36
CA CYS A 120 -1.00 10.81 20.05
C CYS A 120 0.35 11.24 20.65
N SER A 121 0.84 10.47 21.62
CA SER A 121 2.17 10.67 22.19
C SER A 121 3.26 10.08 21.29
N LEU A 122 4.52 10.48 21.50
CA LEU A 122 5.64 9.89 20.78
C LEU A 122 5.74 8.36 21.02
N PRO A 123 5.62 7.84 22.26
CA PRO A 123 5.52 6.40 22.48
C PRO A 123 4.41 5.71 21.69
N ASP A 124 3.22 6.31 21.60
CA ASP A 124 2.10 5.74 20.82
C ASP A 124 2.45 5.64 19.34
N ALA A 125 3.06 6.69 18.79
CA ALA A 125 3.52 6.69 17.40
C ALA A 125 4.57 5.59 17.17
N ILE A 126 5.56 5.47 18.06
CA ILE A 126 6.63 4.46 17.95
C ILE A 126 6.10 3.02 18.03
N GLU A 127 5.14 2.75 18.92
CA GLU A 127 4.53 1.41 19.03
C GLU A 127 3.72 1.02 17.79
N ASN A 128 3.19 2.01 17.06
CA ASN A 128 2.42 1.79 15.85
C ASN A 128 3.27 1.68 14.57
N ILE A 129 4.60 1.66 14.69
CA ILE A 129 5.51 1.36 13.58
C ILE A 129 5.60 -0.16 13.41
N ASP A 130 5.07 -0.66 12.30
CA ASP A 130 5.09 -2.08 11.99
C ASP A 130 6.47 -2.50 11.46
N ILE A 131 7.05 -3.54 12.06
CA ILE A 131 8.31 -4.15 11.63
C ILE A 131 8.06 -5.42 10.82
N GLY A 132 7.16 -6.28 11.29
CA GLY A 132 6.88 -7.58 10.68
C GLY A 132 6.20 -7.44 9.32
N GLY A 133 5.23 -6.54 9.22
CA GLY A 133 4.47 -6.25 8.00
C GLY A 133 5.38 -5.86 6.84
N PRO A 134 6.14 -4.75 6.92
CA PRO A 134 7.02 -4.33 5.83
C PRO A 134 8.09 -5.37 5.49
N THR A 135 8.60 -6.11 6.47
CA THR A 135 9.57 -7.19 6.23
C THR A 135 8.96 -8.32 5.39
N MET A 136 7.73 -8.75 5.70
CA MET A 136 7.01 -9.77 4.92
C MET A 136 6.66 -9.27 3.52
N VAL A 137 6.14 -8.03 3.41
CA VAL A 137 5.77 -7.40 2.14
C VAL A 137 6.99 -7.35 1.19
N ARG A 138 8.13 -6.84 1.66
CA ARG A 138 9.37 -6.76 0.87
C ARG A 138 9.93 -8.13 0.53
N SER A 139 9.83 -9.10 1.44
CA SER A 139 10.28 -10.48 1.18
C SER A 139 9.49 -11.12 0.04
N ALA A 140 8.17 -10.99 0.06
CA ALA A 140 7.28 -11.55 -0.96
C ALA A 140 7.44 -10.83 -2.30
N ALA A 141 7.49 -9.49 -2.30
CA ALA A 141 7.71 -8.70 -3.50
C ALA A 141 9.06 -9.00 -4.18
N LYS A 142 10.13 -9.18 -3.39
CA LYS A 142 11.44 -9.60 -3.90
C LYS A 142 11.37 -10.95 -4.63
N ASN A 143 10.60 -11.90 -4.10
CA ASN A 143 10.46 -13.23 -4.67
C ASN A 143 9.20 -13.40 -5.55
N HIS A 144 8.74 -12.34 -6.21
CA HIS A 144 7.54 -12.35 -7.06
C HIS A 144 7.55 -13.40 -8.19
N LYS A 145 8.73 -13.93 -8.52
CA LYS A 145 8.87 -15.08 -9.42
C LYS A 145 7.99 -16.24 -8.96
N ASP A 146 7.98 -16.52 -7.66
CA ASP A 146 7.34 -17.68 -7.04
C ASP A 146 6.22 -17.31 -6.04
N VAL A 147 6.13 -16.05 -5.60
CA VAL A 147 5.22 -15.60 -4.54
C VAL A 147 4.36 -14.42 -4.99
N ALA A 148 3.06 -14.44 -4.68
CA ALA A 148 2.18 -13.30 -4.84
C ALA A 148 2.09 -12.50 -3.53
N ILE A 149 2.13 -11.17 -3.59
CA ILE A 149 1.97 -10.28 -2.43
C ILE A 149 0.72 -9.43 -2.60
N VAL A 150 -0.11 -9.34 -1.56
CA VAL A 150 -1.36 -8.57 -1.58
C VAL A 150 -1.35 -7.58 -0.44
N VAL A 151 -1.28 -6.29 -0.78
CA VAL A 151 -1.27 -5.19 0.20
C VAL A 151 -2.56 -4.39 0.24
N ASN A 152 -3.39 -4.47 -0.81
CA ASN A 152 -4.66 -3.77 -0.91
C ASN A 152 -5.84 -4.75 -0.93
N THR A 153 -6.89 -4.43 -0.18
CA THR A 153 -8.13 -5.22 -0.13
C THR A 153 -8.86 -5.24 -1.48
N GLY A 154 -8.72 -4.19 -2.29
CA GLY A 154 -9.28 -4.10 -3.64
C GLY A 154 -8.75 -5.15 -4.63
N ASP A 155 -7.58 -5.74 -4.38
CA ASP A 155 -7.00 -6.76 -5.27
C ASP A 155 -7.56 -8.18 -5.03
N TYR A 156 -8.28 -8.43 -3.92
CA TYR A 156 -8.75 -9.77 -3.54
C TYR A 156 -9.60 -10.44 -4.62
N ALA A 157 -10.58 -9.72 -5.19
CA ALA A 157 -11.48 -10.29 -6.19
C ALA A 157 -10.75 -10.72 -7.47
N GLY A 158 -9.83 -9.88 -7.97
CA GLY A 158 -9.03 -10.18 -9.16
C GLY A 158 -8.09 -11.37 -8.95
N ILE A 159 -7.53 -11.51 -7.75
CA ILE A 159 -6.69 -12.65 -7.38
C ILE A 159 -7.50 -13.93 -7.34
N VAL A 160 -8.65 -13.94 -6.66
CA VAL A 160 -9.53 -15.13 -6.61
C VAL A 160 -9.95 -15.56 -8.00
N ALA A 161 -10.33 -14.61 -8.87
CA ALA A 161 -10.67 -14.91 -10.26
C ALA A 161 -9.51 -15.58 -11.02
N SER A 162 -8.29 -15.09 -10.83
CA SER A 162 -7.09 -15.65 -11.45
C SER A 162 -6.77 -17.05 -10.93
N LEU A 163 -6.89 -17.28 -9.62
CA LEU A 163 -6.69 -18.60 -9.03
C LEU A 163 -7.71 -19.62 -9.53
N LYS A 164 -9.00 -19.23 -9.67
CA LYS A 164 -10.04 -20.06 -10.29
C LYS A 164 -9.74 -20.37 -11.77
N ALA A 165 -8.99 -19.50 -12.45
CA ALA A 165 -8.54 -19.68 -13.84
C ALA A 165 -7.21 -20.48 -13.97
N GLY A 166 -6.68 -21.04 -12.88
CA GLY A 166 -5.51 -21.92 -12.90
C GLY A 166 -4.25 -21.33 -12.26
N GLY A 167 -4.29 -20.10 -11.77
CA GLY A 167 -3.18 -19.49 -11.04
C GLY A 167 -2.96 -18.02 -11.38
N LEU A 168 -2.00 -17.40 -10.71
CA LEU A 168 -1.55 -16.04 -11.05
C LEU A 168 -0.49 -16.12 -12.13
N SER A 169 -0.54 -15.25 -13.14
CA SER A 169 0.52 -15.11 -14.13
C SER A 169 1.74 -14.39 -13.54
N TYR A 170 2.89 -14.49 -14.22
CA TYR A 170 4.08 -13.75 -13.82
C TYR A 170 3.83 -12.23 -13.87
N ALA A 171 3.13 -11.74 -14.90
CA ALA A 171 2.76 -10.33 -15.00
C ALA A 171 1.91 -9.86 -13.80
N GLN A 172 0.94 -10.67 -13.37
CA GLN A 172 0.12 -10.36 -12.19
C GLN A 172 0.95 -10.33 -10.91
N ARG A 173 1.84 -11.31 -10.70
CA ARG A 173 2.73 -11.30 -9.53
C ARG A 173 3.69 -10.11 -9.54
N PHE A 174 4.15 -9.71 -10.72
CA PHE A 174 5.02 -8.54 -10.88
C PHE A 174 4.28 -7.22 -10.59
N ASP A 175 3.06 -7.04 -11.09
CA ASP A 175 2.20 -5.90 -10.76
C ASP A 175 1.95 -5.79 -9.25
N LEU A 176 1.60 -6.91 -8.63
CA LEU A 176 1.43 -7.02 -7.18
C LEU A 176 2.71 -6.66 -6.41
N ALA A 177 3.88 -7.08 -6.91
CA ALA A 177 5.16 -6.72 -6.31
C ALA A 177 5.50 -5.23 -6.43
N LEU A 178 5.13 -4.59 -7.56
CA LEU A 178 5.27 -3.15 -7.73
C LEU A 178 4.41 -2.40 -6.71
N LYS A 179 3.11 -2.75 -6.63
CA LYS A 179 2.18 -2.21 -5.62
C LYS A 179 2.70 -2.38 -4.20
N ALA A 180 3.33 -3.51 -3.89
CA ALA A 180 3.91 -3.78 -2.58
C ALA A 180 5.09 -2.85 -2.26
N PHE A 181 5.99 -2.60 -3.21
CA PHE A 181 7.09 -1.65 -3.00
C PHE A 181 6.61 -0.21 -2.89
N GLU A 182 5.64 0.18 -3.73
CA GLU A 182 4.96 1.47 -3.64
C GLU A 182 4.32 1.67 -2.26
N HIS A 183 3.61 0.66 -1.75
CA HIS A 183 2.98 0.70 -0.44
C HIS A 183 4.00 0.87 0.70
N THR A 184 5.12 0.15 0.66
CA THR A 184 6.18 0.31 1.68
C THR A 184 6.92 1.64 1.57
N ALA A 185 7.10 2.18 0.36
CA ALA A 185 7.68 3.51 0.16
C ALA A 185 6.79 4.61 0.75
N ALA A 186 5.47 4.50 0.56
CA ALA A 186 4.50 5.38 1.20
C ALA A 186 4.58 5.30 2.72
N TYR A 187 4.62 4.07 3.27
CA TYR A 187 4.65 3.82 4.71
C TYR A 187 5.87 4.42 5.39
N ASP A 188 7.07 4.13 4.88
CA ASP A 188 8.32 4.68 5.42
C ASP A 188 8.38 6.21 5.24
N GLY A 189 7.85 6.73 4.13
CA GLY A 189 7.73 8.17 3.88
C GLY A 189 6.84 8.86 4.92
N MET A 190 5.70 8.27 5.30
CA MET A 190 4.82 8.80 6.36
C MET A 190 5.51 8.82 7.72
N ILE A 191 6.24 7.76 8.08
CA ILE A 191 7.01 7.69 9.33
C ILE A 191 8.08 8.78 9.35
N ALA A 192 8.86 8.90 8.27
CA ALA A 192 9.91 9.90 8.15
C ALA A 192 9.37 11.33 8.20
N ASN A 193 8.25 11.59 7.52
CA ASN A 193 7.57 12.89 7.58
C ASN A 193 7.07 13.21 8.98
N TYR A 194 6.49 12.24 9.70
CA TYR A 194 6.00 12.48 11.05
C TYR A 194 7.14 12.73 12.04
N LEU A 195 8.09 11.80 12.15
CA LEU A 195 9.22 11.91 13.09
C LEU A 195 10.15 13.06 12.73
N GLY A 196 10.26 13.41 11.45
CA GLY A 196 11.07 14.53 10.97
C GLY A 196 10.57 15.91 11.41
N THR A 197 9.35 16.01 11.95
CA THR A 197 8.80 17.26 12.53
C THR A 197 9.07 17.41 14.02
N ILE A 198 9.57 16.37 14.70
CA ILE A 198 9.91 16.43 16.13
C ILE A 198 11.17 17.28 16.33
N ASP A 199 11.14 18.18 17.30
CA ASP A 199 12.31 18.97 17.68
C ASP A 199 13.36 18.07 18.35
N GLN A 200 14.44 17.82 17.62
CA GLN A 200 15.56 16.99 18.08
C GLN A 200 16.54 17.77 18.97
N ALA A 201 16.41 19.09 19.08
CA ALA A 201 17.24 19.94 19.93
C ALA A 201 16.65 20.12 21.34
N ALA A 202 15.40 19.71 21.57
CA ALA A 202 14.77 19.75 22.88
C ALA A 202 15.39 18.73 23.85
N ASP A 203 15.43 19.07 25.15
CA ASP A 203 15.91 18.17 26.21
C ASP A 203 15.07 16.88 26.33
N THR A 204 13.83 16.91 25.86
CA THR A 204 12.92 15.75 25.83
C THR A 204 12.18 15.71 24.51
N LEU A 205 12.27 14.57 23.81
CA LEU A 205 11.53 14.35 22.56
C LEU A 205 10.04 14.22 22.87
N SER A 206 9.22 15.03 22.20
CA SER A 206 7.77 14.99 22.35
C SER A 206 7.05 15.32 21.04
N THR A 207 5.74 15.11 21.02
CA THR A 207 4.87 15.51 19.91
C THR A 207 4.35 16.95 20.06
N GLU A 208 4.69 17.62 21.15
CA GLU A 208 4.41 19.04 21.39
C GLU A 208 5.42 19.93 20.65
N GLY A 209 4.97 21.07 20.15
CA GLY A 209 5.87 22.02 19.48
C GLY A 209 6.51 21.52 18.18
N ARG A 210 5.98 20.45 17.57
CA ARG A 210 6.48 19.93 16.29
C ARG A 210 6.51 21.02 15.22
N GLY A 211 7.57 21.01 14.41
CA GLY A 211 7.70 21.89 13.26
C GLY A 211 6.63 21.64 12.20
N ALA A 212 6.30 22.67 11.43
CA ALA A 212 5.34 22.55 10.34
C ALA A 212 5.85 21.67 9.17
N PHE A 213 7.18 21.55 9.03
CA PHE A 213 7.81 20.83 7.92
C PHE A 213 8.87 19.86 8.44
N PRO A 214 8.91 18.62 7.91
CA PRO A 214 9.95 17.68 8.27
C PRO A 214 11.29 18.05 7.64
N ARG A 215 12.39 17.60 8.27
CA ARG A 215 13.75 17.72 7.68
C ARG A 215 13.85 17.12 6.27
N THR A 216 13.16 16.00 6.04
CA THR A 216 13.07 15.34 4.73
C THR A 216 11.60 15.17 4.40
N PHE A 217 11.18 15.69 3.25
CA PHE A 217 9.79 15.60 2.80
C PHE A 217 9.63 14.48 1.77
N ASN A 218 8.75 13.54 2.07
CA ASN A 218 8.39 12.42 1.21
C ASN A 218 6.93 12.57 0.75
N SER A 219 6.66 12.39 -0.53
CA SER A 219 5.31 12.37 -1.07
C SER A 219 5.19 11.32 -2.16
N GLN A 220 3.99 10.77 -2.32
CA GLN A 220 3.67 9.84 -3.38
C GLN A 220 2.40 10.29 -4.08
N PHE A 221 2.44 10.30 -5.40
CA PHE A 221 1.30 10.66 -6.24
C PHE A 221 0.94 9.52 -7.18
N ILE A 222 -0.35 9.40 -7.48
CA ILE A 222 -0.92 8.39 -8.36
C ILE A 222 -1.15 9.04 -9.72
N LYS A 223 -0.66 8.39 -10.79
CA LYS A 223 -0.87 8.89 -12.16
C LYS A 223 -2.37 8.84 -12.48
N ALA A 224 -2.97 9.99 -12.76
CA ALA A 224 -4.36 10.10 -13.18
C ALA A 224 -4.49 10.09 -14.71
N GLN A 225 -3.56 10.74 -15.42
CA GLN A 225 -3.63 10.88 -16.87
C GLN A 225 -2.23 11.03 -17.48
N GLU A 226 -1.99 10.41 -18.63
CA GLU A 226 -0.85 10.77 -19.49
C GLU A 226 -1.25 11.96 -20.38
N MET A 227 -0.44 13.02 -20.39
CA MET A 227 -0.77 14.20 -21.18
C MET A 227 -0.27 14.03 -22.60
N ARG A 228 -1.00 14.61 -23.56
CA ARG A 228 -0.59 14.60 -24.97
C ARG A 228 0.79 15.23 -25.19
N TYR A 229 1.10 16.27 -24.41
CA TYR A 229 2.37 16.96 -24.31
C TYR A 229 2.35 17.86 -23.06
N GLY A 230 3.48 18.45 -22.70
CA GLY A 230 3.62 19.42 -21.61
C GLY A 230 3.09 20.80 -21.99
N GLU A 231 3.79 21.86 -21.57
CA GLU A 231 3.40 23.22 -21.95
C GLU A 231 3.52 23.44 -23.47
N ASN A 232 4.49 22.78 -24.10
CA ASN A 232 4.77 22.81 -25.54
C ASN A 232 4.79 21.39 -26.15
N PRO A 233 4.51 21.24 -27.47
CA PRO A 233 4.39 19.92 -28.11
C PRO A 233 5.59 18.98 -28.04
N HIS A 234 6.80 19.51 -27.82
CA HIS A 234 8.03 18.71 -27.76
C HIS A 234 8.34 18.19 -26.34
N GLN A 235 7.53 18.53 -25.34
CA GLN A 235 7.69 18.14 -23.95
C GLN A 235 6.72 17.01 -23.61
N SER A 236 7.19 15.97 -22.91
CA SER A 236 6.29 14.95 -22.33
C SER A 236 5.72 15.45 -21.00
N ALA A 237 4.50 15.01 -20.65
CA ALA A 237 3.90 15.33 -19.35
C ALA A 237 2.89 14.26 -18.90
N ALA A 238 2.60 14.25 -17.61
CA ALA A 238 1.57 13.42 -17.00
C ALA A 238 0.96 14.17 -15.80
N PHE A 239 -0.32 13.90 -15.53
CA PHE A 239 -1.03 14.41 -14.37
C PHE A 239 -1.02 13.38 -13.26
N TYR A 240 -0.61 13.81 -12.07
CA TYR A 240 -0.57 12.99 -10.89
C TYR A 240 -1.42 13.64 -9.78
N VAL A 241 -2.03 12.80 -8.95
CA VAL A 241 -2.91 13.23 -7.86
C VAL A 241 -2.49 12.57 -6.55
N GLU A 242 -2.77 13.22 -5.43
CA GLU A 242 -2.56 12.63 -4.11
C GLU A 242 -3.55 11.47 -3.88
N ALA A 243 -3.12 10.44 -3.14
CA ALA A 243 -4.00 9.32 -2.80
C ALA A 243 -5.16 9.75 -1.91
N LYS A 244 -4.90 10.67 -0.98
CA LYS A 244 -5.93 11.32 -0.16
C LYS A 244 -6.34 12.62 -0.82
N LYS A 245 -7.59 12.66 -1.27
CA LYS A 245 -8.18 13.88 -1.80
C LYS A 245 -8.44 14.86 -0.66
N GLY A 246 -7.88 16.05 -0.77
CA GLY A 246 -8.14 17.16 0.14
C GLY A 246 -9.42 17.90 -0.23
N GLU A 247 -9.34 19.22 -0.22
CA GLU A 247 -10.43 20.08 -0.68
C GLU A 247 -10.68 19.97 -2.20
N ALA A 248 -11.80 20.55 -2.64
CA ALA A 248 -12.13 20.64 -4.05
C ALA A 248 -11.05 21.43 -4.81
N SER A 249 -10.39 20.74 -5.72
CA SER A 249 -9.35 21.25 -6.61
C SER A 249 -9.39 20.53 -7.97
N VAL A 250 -8.53 20.91 -8.91
CA VAL A 250 -8.46 20.27 -10.23
C VAL A 250 -8.13 18.78 -10.14
N SER A 251 -7.36 18.35 -9.14
CA SER A 251 -7.05 16.92 -8.91
C SER A 251 -8.26 16.08 -8.51
N THR A 252 -9.33 16.72 -8.04
CA THR A 252 -10.58 16.08 -7.63
C THR A 252 -11.71 16.26 -8.65
N ALA A 253 -11.48 17.03 -9.71
CA ALA A 253 -12.50 17.37 -10.70
C ALA A 253 -12.94 16.14 -11.52
N VAL A 254 -14.23 16.13 -11.89
CA VAL A 254 -14.79 15.13 -12.79
C VAL A 254 -15.10 15.80 -14.12
N GLN A 255 -14.45 15.35 -15.19
CA GLN A 255 -14.73 15.83 -16.53
C GLN A 255 -16.04 15.22 -17.06
N LEU A 256 -17.07 16.05 -17.22
CA LEU A 256 -18.39 15.61 -17.70
C LEU A 256 -18.48 15.53 -19.23
N GLN A 257 -17.70 16.35 -19.94
CA GLN A 257 -17.70 16.41 -21.41
C GLN A 257 -16.38 16.98 -21.96
N GLY A 258 -16.22 16.92 -23.29
CA GLY A 258 -15.07 17.50 -24.00
C GLY A 258 -13.95 16.50 -24.24
N LYS A 259 -12.87 16.98 -24.87
CA LYS A 259 -11.65 16.21 -25.08
C LYS A 259 -10.82 16.17 -23.80
N GLU A 260 -9.93 15.19 -23.68
CA GLU A 260 -8.94 15.14 -22.59
C GLU A 260 -8.23 16.48 -22.40
N LEU A 261 -8.02 16.86 -21.14
CA LEU A 261 -7.35 18.11 -20.78
C LEU A 261 -5.87 18.06 -21.21
N SER A 262 -5.40 19.15 -21.79
CA SER A 262 -3.96 19.39 -21.98
C SER A 262 -3.31 19.88 -20.68
N PHE A 263 -1.98 19.87 -20.63
CA PHE A 263 -1.21 20.45 -19.52
C PHE A 263 -1.65 21.89 -19.22
N ASN A 264 -1.73 22.74 -20.25
CA ASN A 264 -2.15 24.14 -20.09
C ASN A 264 -3.62 24.27 -19.65
N ASN A 265 -4.50 23.33 -20.05
CA ASN A 265 -5.87 23.35 -19.55
C ASN A 265 -5.93 23.04 -18.06
N VAL A 266 -5.14 22.09 -17.57
CA VAL A 266 -5.06 21.81 -16.13
C VAL A 266 -4.55 23.04 -15.38
N ALA A 267 -3.47 23.67 -15.85
CA ALA A 267 -2.91 24.88 -15.22
C ALA A 267 -3.90 26.07 -15.22
N ASP A 268 -4.55 26.34 -16.36
CA ASP A 268 -5.54 27.43 -16.47
C ASP A 268 -6.78 27.16 -15.60
N THR A 269 -7.21 25.89 -15.51
CA THR A 269 -8.35 25.49 -14.67
C THR A 269 -8.02 25.66 -13.20
N ASP A 270 -6.80 25.32 -12.78
CA ASP A 270 -6.35 25.45 -11.39
C ASP A 270 -6.28 26.91 -10.97
N ALA A 271 -5.65 27.75 -11.79
CA ALA A 271 -5.62 29.20 -11.58
C ALA A 271 -7.02 29.82 -11.52
N ALA A 272 -7.94 29.40 -12.39
CA ALA A 272 -9.33 29.89 -12.37
C ALA A 272 -10.07 29.46 -11.11
N LEU A 273 -9.90 28.19 -10.69
CA LEU A 273 -10.57 27.61 -9.53
C LEU A 273 -10.10 28.24 -8.22
N GLU A 274 -8.80 28.36 -8.01
CA GLU A 274 -8.25 28.95 -6.80
C GLU A 274 -8.56 30.46 -6.70
N CYS A 275 -8.59 31.15 -7.84
CA CYS A 275 -9.00 32.56 -7.87
C CYS A 275 -10.49 32.72 -7.52
N VAL A 276 -11.39 31.91 -8.09
CA VAL A 276 -12.83 32.03 -7.78
C VAL A 276 -13.15 31.65 -6.34
N LYS A 277 -12.42 30.67 -5.75
CA LYS A 277 -12.54 30.28 -4.33
C LYS A 277 -12.20 31.40 -3.34
N SER A 278 -11.47 32.42 -3.77
CA SER A 278 -11.10 33.56 -2.93
C SER A 278 -12.27 34.52 -2.65
N PHE A 279 -13.40 34.36 -3.34
CA PHE A 279 -14.59 35.22 -3.19
C PHE A 279 -15.72 34.52 -2.43
N VAL A 280 -16.39 35.26 -1.53
CA VAL A 280 -17.53 34.74 -0.74
C VAL A 280 -18.86 34.85 -1.51
N LYS A 281 -19.01 35.89 -2.33
CA LYS A 281 -20.18 36.09 -3.20
C LYS A 281 -20.03 35.23 -4.47
N PRO A 282 -21.13 34.90 -5.16
CA PRO A 282 -21.05 34.23 -6.47
C PRO A 282 -20.11 35.01 -7.40
N ALA A 283 -19.06 34.35 -7.87
CA ALA A 283 -18.03 34.99 -8.68
C ALA A 283 -17.78 34.21 -9.97
N CYS A 284 -17.26 34.90 -10.97
CA CYS A 284 -16.84 34.33 -12.24
C CYS A 284 -15.42 34.80 -12.55
N VAL A 285 -14.52 33.86 -12.84
CA VAL A 285 -13.14 34.12 -13.21
C VAL A 285 -12.88 33.49 -14.58
N ILE A 286 -12.31 34.28 -15.49
CA ILE A 286 -11.86 33.81 -16.80
C ILE A 286 -10.34 33.92 -16.83
N VAL A 287 -9.66 32.81 -17.10
CA VAL A 287 -8.19 32.73 -17.17
C VAL A 287 -7.75 32.40 -18.59
N LYS A 288 -6.59 32.96 -18.98
CA LYS A 288 -5.86 32.57 -20.17
C LYS A 288 -4.36 32.62 -19.89
N HIS A 289 -3.64 31.53 -20.14
CA HIS A 289 -2.19 31.43 -19.87
C HIS A 289 -1.84 31.79 -18.42
N ALA A 290 -2.54 31.18 -17.47
CA ALA A 290 -2.45 31.38 -16.02
C ALA A 290 -2.76 32.81 -15.52
N ASN A 291 -3.21 33.71 -16.40
CA ASN A 291 -3.53 35.09 -16.06
C ASN A 291 -5.04 35.34 -16.12
N PRO A 292 -5.66 35.95 -15.09
CA PRO A 292 -7.06 36.37 -15.14
C PRO A 292 -7.25 37.45 -16.21
N CYS A 293 -8.10 37.20 -17.20
CA CYS A 293 -8.50 38.20 -18.19
C CYS A 293 -9.81 38.89 -17.81
N GLY A 294 -10.59 38.32 -16.89
CA GLY A 294 -11.79 38.94 -16.33
C GLY A 294 -12.19 38.31 -15.01
N VAL A 295 -12.63 39.15 -14.07
CA VAL A 295 -13.13 38.74 -12.74
C VAL A 295 -14.38 39.56 -12.42
N ALA A 296 -15.46 38.91 -11.99
CA ALA A 296 -16.72 39.55 -11.60
C ALA A 296 -17.33 38.87 -10.37
N VAL A 297 -18.10 39.64 -9.57
CA VAL A 297 -18.73 39.27 -8.29
C VAL A 297 -20.11 39.90 -8.19
#